data_AF-A0A2N9NXG5-F1
#
_entry.id   AF-A0A2N9NXG5-F1
#
_cell.length_a   1.000
_cell.length_b   1.000
_cell.length_c   1.000
_cell.angle_alpha   90.00
_cell.angle_beta   90.00
_cell.angle_gamma   90.00
#
_symmetry.space_group_name_H-M   'P 1'
#
loop_
_entity.id
_entity.type
_entity.pdbx_description
1 polymer ?
#
loop_
_entity_poly.entity_id
_entity_poly.type
_entity_poly.pdbx_seq_one_letter_code
_entity_poly.pdbx_strand_id
1 'polypeptide(L)'
;MVEATLRANLPVTIARLWRCDGKYFLTAREGQTLAPKRHLMATNGLARLDTQDPRSWFEDLCHQGMPHHVAVSEGHHEALLRQLARALGIHFL
;
A
#
# COMPACT_ATOMS: atom_id res chain seq x y z
N MET A 1 -14.95 -15.10 -12.12
CA MET A 1 -13.91 -14.17 -11.63
C MET A 1 -14.15 -12.84 -12.32
N VAL A 2 -14.12 -11.71 -11.62
CA VAL A 2 -14.26 -10.39 -12.27
C VAL A 2 -12.94 -10.05 -12.95
N GLU A 3 -12.99 -9.71 -14.23
CA GLU A 3 -11.84 -9.22 -14.99
C GLU A 3 -11.99 -7.71 -15.21
N ALA A 4 -11.10 -6.95 -14.60
CA ALA A 4 -11.08 -5.50 -14.74
C ALA A 4 -9.66 -4.95 -14.61
N THR A 5 -9.30 -4.00 -15.46
CA THR A 5 -8.09 -3.21 -15.30
C THR A 5 -8.43 -1.98 -14.47
N LEU A 6 -7.71 -1.75 -13.37
CA LEU A 6 -7.83 -0.53 -12.59
C LEU A 6 -7.58 0.69 -13.47
N ARG A 7 -8.46 1.70 -13.36
CA ARG A 7 -8.34 2.95 -14.11
C ARG A 7 -7.00 3.63 -13.79
N ALA A 8 -6.38 4.19 -14.82
CA ALA A 8 -5.14 4.96 -14.69
C ALA A 8 -5.42 6.38 -14.19
N ASN A 9 -4.35 7.05 -13.74
CA ASN A 9 -4.33 8.44 -13.28
C ASN A 9 -5.15 8.73 -12.01
N LEU A 10 -5.49 7.71 -11.23
CA LEU A 10 -6.16 7.87 -9.94
C LEU A 10 -5.13 8.05 -8.83
N PRO A 11 -5.33 8.99 -7.88
CA PRO A 11 -4.56 9.01 -6.65
C PRO A 11 -4.86 7.74 -5.85
N VAL A 12 -3.84 7.15 -5.24
CA VAL A 12 -4.00 5.94 -4.43
C VAL A 12 -3.18 5.96 -3.16
N THR A 13 -3.71 5.30 -2.13
CA THR A 13 -2.98 4.94 -0.91
C THR A 13 -2.89 3.43 -0.83
N ILE A 14 -1.67 2.90 -0.73
CA ILE A 14 -1.39 1.50 -0.47
C ILE A 14 -1.03 1.36 1.00
N ALA A 15 -1.77 0.56 1.76
CA ALA A 15 -1.60 0.45 3.20
C ALA A 15 -1.69 -1.00 3.70
N ARG A 16 -1.10 -1.24 4.88
CA ARG A 16 -1.19 -2.54 5.56
C ARG A 16 -1.10 -2.37 7.08
N LEU A 17 -2.03 -2.98 7.80
CA LEU A 17 -1.99 -3.22 9.25
C LEU A 17 -1.66 -4.69 9.50
N TRP A 18 -0.72 -4.98 10.39
CA TRP A 18 -0.39 -6.35 10.80
C TRP A 18 0.08 -6.41 12.25
N ARG A 19 0.21 -7.64 12.77
CA ARG A 19 0.77 -7.93 14.09
C ARG A 19 1.99 -8.82 13.93
N CYS A 20 3.09 -8.47 14.58
CA CYS A 20 4.33 -9.24 14.63
C CYS A 20 4.94 -9.08 16.02
N ASP A 21 5.46 -10.15 16.62
CA ASP A 21 6.11 -10.16 17.94
C ASP A 21 5.35 -9.38 19.03
N GLY A 22 4.02 -9.59 19.06
CA GLY A 22 3.14 -8.96 20.04
C GLY A 22 2.78 -7.48 19.78
N LYS A 23 3.37 -6.83 18.77
CA LYS A 23 3.13 -5.42 18.43
C LYS A 23 2.29 -5.28 17.15
N TYR A 24 1.53 -4.19 17.06
CA TYR A 24 0.83 -3.80 15.84
C TYR A 24 1.65 -2.79 15.04
N PHE A 25 1.63 -2.95 13.72
CA PHE A 25 2.34 -2.12 12.76
C PHE A 25 1.37 -1.63 11.68
N LEU A 26 1.52 -0.38 11.25
CA LEU A 26 0.79 0.20 10.13
C LEU A 26 1.79 0.85 9.18
N THR A 27 1.64 0.61 7.89
CA THR A 27 2.33 1.39 6.86
C THR A 27 1.31 1.92 5.87
N ALA A 28 1.61 3.07 5.27
CA ALA A 28 0.88 3.59 4.14
C ALA A 28 1.84 4.38 3.23
N ARG A 29 1.69 4.23 1.92
CA ARG A 29 2.40 5.02 0.92
C ARG A 29 1.44 5.49 -0.15
N GLU A 30 1.59 6.74 -0.53
CA GLU A 30 0.79 7.40 -1.56
C GLU A 30 1.42 7.30 -2.93
N GLY A 31 0.57 7.38 -3.94
CA GLY A 31 0.98 7.27 -5.32
C GLY A 31 -0.16 7.54 -6.29
N GLN A 32 0.07 7.07 -7.51
CA GLN A 32 -0.87 7.19 -8.62
C GLN A 32 -0.97 5.88 -9.41
N THR A 33 -2.18 5.51 -9.83
CA THR A 33 -2.34 4.41 -10.80
C THR A 33 -1.83 4.83 -12.18
N LEU A 34 -1.25 3.88 -12.90
CA LEU A 34 -0.76 4.03 -14.26
C LEU A 34 -1.47 3.04 -15.18
N ALA A 35 -1.46 3.34 -16.48
CA ALA A 35 -1.84 2.34 -17.47
C ALA A 35 -0.91 1.12 -17.36
N PRO A 36 -1.42 -0.12 -17.33
CA PRO A 36 -0.58 -1.30 -17.30
C PRO A 36 0.36 -1.36 -18.50
N LYS A 37 1.63 -1.71 -18.26
CA LYS A 37 2.65 -1.88 -19.31
C LYS A 37 2.58 -3.25 -20.00
N ARG A 38 1.85 -4.19 -19.40
CA ARG A 38 1.73 -5.58 -19.84
C ARG A 38 0.28 -6.01 -19.68
N HIS A 39 -0.17 -6.86 -20.59
CA HIS A 39 -1.44 -7.54 -20.42
C HIS A 39 -1.30 -8.63 -19.37
N LEU A 40 -2.14 -8.58 -18.34
CA LEU A 40 -2.26 -9.61 -17.30
C LEU A 40 -3.70 -10.11 -17.30
N MET A 41 -3.87 -11.41 -17.14
CA MET A 41 -5.19 -12.00 -16.89
C MET A 41 -5.70 -11.59 -15.50
N ALA A 42 -7.02 -11.66 -15.31
CA ALA A 42 -7.71 -11.25 -14.08
C ALA A 42 -7.60 -9.75 -13.76
N THR A 43 -8.18 -9.38 -12.61
CA THR A 43 -8.18 -7.99 -12.15
C THR A 43 -6.77 -7.53 -11.80
N ASN A 44 -6.30 -6.46 -12.44
CA ASN A 44 -4.93 -5.96 -12.29
C ASN A 44 -4.85 -4.43 -12.33
N GLY A 45 -3.73 -3.90 -11.87
CA GLY A 45 -3.39 -2.48 -11.99
C GLY A 45 -1.90 -2.27 -11.82
N LEU A 46 -1.44 -1.09 -12.22
CA LEU A 46 -0.08 -0.63 -12.01
C LEU A 46 -0.13 0.66 -11.19
N ALA A 47 0.74 0.81 -10.21
CA ALA A 47 0.86 2.03 -9.43
C ALA A 47 2.32 2.46 -9.31
N ARG A 48 2.54 3.78 -9.27
CA ARG A 48 3.81 4.41 -8.93
C ARG A 48 3.64 5.08 -7.57
N LEU A 49 4.60 4.88 -6.67
CA LEU A 49 4.67 5.62 -5.41
C LEU A 49 5.28 7.01 -5.63
N ASP A 50 4.85 8.01 -4.86
CA ASP A 50 5.26 9.40 -5.08
C ASP A 50 6.66 9.72 -4.54
N THR A 51 6.97 9.24 -3.34
CA THR A 51 8.21 9.62 -2.63
C THR A 51 9.14 8.44 -2.32
N GLN A 52 8.65 7.22 -2.47
CA GLN A 52 9.33 6.01 -2.01
C GLN A 52 9.68 5.08 -3.18
N ASP A 53 10.90 4.55 -3.21
CA ASP A 53 11.21 3.42 -4.09
C ASP A 53 10.47 2.18 -3.58
N PRO A 54 9.55 1.58 -4.36
CA PRO A 54 8.80 0.41 -3.92
C PRO A 54 9.70 -0.79 -3.58
N ARG A 55 10.92 -0.85 -4.14
CA ARG A 55 11.86 -1.97 -3.89
C ARG A 55 12.42 -1.90 -2.47
N SER A 56 12.94 -0.75 -2.06
CA SER A 56 13.47 -0.58 -0.70
C SER A 56 12.37 -0.69 0.34
N TRP A 57 11.18 -0.14 0.06
CA TRP A 57 10.04 -0.29 0.96
C TRP A 57 9.61 -1.76 1.12
N PHE A 58 9.60 -2.52 0.03
CA PHE A 58 9.29 -3.95 0.09
C PHE A 58 10.33 -4.73 0.92
N GLU A 59 11.61 -4.43 0.77
CA GLU A 59 12.69 -5.04 1.55
C GLU A 59 12.54 -4.73 3.04
N ASP A 60 12.30 -3.46 3.40
CA ASP A 60 12.03 -3.05 4.78
C ASP A 60 10.82 -3.81 5.35
N LEU A 61 9.72 -3.90 4.61
CA LEU A 61 8.50 -4.61 5.04
C LEU A 61 8.72 -6.11 5.24
N CYS A 62 9.55 -6.75 4.41
CA CYS A 62 9.96 -8.14 4.60
C CYS A 62 10.72 -8.32 5.92
N HIS A 63 11.66 -7.43 6.22
CA HIS A 63 12.42 -7.46 7.48
C HIS A 63 11.55 -7.19 8.71
N GLN A 64 10.43 -6.48 8.55
CA GLN A 64 9.43 -6.22 9.60
C GLN A 64 8.35 -7.31 9.70
N GLY A 65 8.49 -8.43 8.97
CA GLY A 65 7.57 -9.56 9.02
C GLY A 65 6.18 -9.26 8.44
N MET A 66 6.06 -8.32 7.51
CA MET A 66 4.78 -7.96 6.90
C MET A 66 4.24 -9.11 6.01
N PRO A 67 2.99 -9.56 6.19
CA PRO A 67 2.35 -10.50 5.27
C PRO A 67 2.01 -9.85 3.92
N HIS A 68 2.06 -10.62 2.82
CA HIS A 68 2.01 -10.13 1.44
C HIS A 68 0.76 -9.35 0.97
N HIS A 69 -0.34 -9.34 1.72
CA HIS A 69 -1.55 -8.61 1.34
C HIS A 69 -1.46 -7.12 1.69
N VAL A 70 -1.96 -6.27 0.81
CA VAL A 70 -2.11 -4.82 1.03
C VAL A 70 -3.55 -4.39 0.73
N ALA A 71 -3.97 -3.29 1.33
CA ALA A 71 -5.19 -2.58 0.97
C ALA A 71 -4.83 -1.44 0.00
N VAL A 72 -5.63 -1.28 -1.06
CA VAL A 72 -5.50 -0.18 -2.02
C VAL A 72 -6.79 0.62 -1.99
N SER A 73 -6.67 1.93 -1.80
CA SER A 73 -7.81 2.86 -1.76
C SER A 73 -7.55 4.06 -2.66
N GLU A 74 -8.61 4.60 -3.26
CA GLU A 74 -8.53 5.84 -4.04
C GLU A 74 -8.37 7.04 -3.09
N GLY A 75 -7.44 7.94 -3.43
CA GLY A 75 -7.10 9.13 -2.65
C GLY A 75 -5.78 9.02 -1.87
N HIS A 76 -5.45 10.11 -1.18
CA HIS A 76 -4.23 10.30 -0.40
C HIS A 76 -4.58 10.38 1.10
N HIS A 77 -4.34 9.28 1.80
CA HIS A 77 -4.80 9.04 3.17
C HIS A 77 -3.66 8.73 4.16
N GLU A 78 -2.39 8.88 3.76
CA GLU A 78 -1.25 8.55 4.63
C GLU A 78 -1.28 9.36 5.92
N ALA A 79 -1.53 10.67 5.82
CA ALA A 79 -1.60 11.56 6.98
C ALA A 79 -2.67 11.12 7.99
N LEU A 80 -3.86 10.74 7.49
CA LEU A 80 -4.96 10.23 8.30
C LEU A 80 -4.57 8.92 8.99
N LEU A 81 -3.98 7.98 8.24
CA LEU A 81 -3.55 6.68 8.76
C LEU A 81 -2.43 6.83 9.80
N ARG A 82 -1.52 7.78 9.62
CA ARG A 82 -0.48 8.12 10.60
C ARG A 82 -1.08 8.67 11.89
N GLN A 83 -2.07 9.55 11.80
CA GLN A 83 -2.82 10.06 12.96
C GLN A 83 -3.57 8.93 13.68
N LEU A 84 -4.21 8.04 12.93
CA LEU A 84 -4.89 6.85 13.48
C LEU A 84 -3.92 5.94 14.22
N ALA A 85 -2.77 5.61 13.63
CA ALA A 85 -1.76 4.78 14.29
C ALA A 85 -1.30 5.41 15.62
N ARG A 86 -1.07 6.72 15.63
CA ARG A 86 -0.71 7.44 16.85
C ARG A 86 -1.80 7.35 17.93
N ALA A 87 -3.06 7.53 17.55
CA ALA A 87 -4.18 7.46 18.49
C ALA A 87 -4.36 6.05 19.09
N LEU A 88 -4.02 5.01 18.32
CA LEU A 88 -4.17 3.61 18.72
C LEU A 88 -2.89 2.98 19.31
N GLY A 89 -1.79 3.74 19.41
CA GLY A 89 -0.51 3.20 19.87
C GLY A 89 0.12 2.17 18.93
N ILE A 90 -0.20 2.23 17.63
CA ILE A 90 0.33 1.35 16.58
C ILE A 90 1.64 1.93 16.05
N HIS A 91 2.64 1.09 15.82
CA HIS A 91 3.90 1.54 15.23
C HIS A 91 3.73 1.85 13.74
N PHE A 92 4.00 3.09 13.32
CA PHE A 92 3.88 3.49 11.91
C PHE A 92 5.23 3.44 11.20
N LEU A 93 5.27 2.78 10.03
CA LEU A 93 6.43 2.69 9.12
C LEU A 93 6.29 3.59 7.89
#